data_AF-A0A8D2IT90-F1
#
_entry.id   AF-A0A8D2IT90-F1
#
_cell.length_a   1.000
_cell.length_b   1.000
_cell.length_c   1.000
_cell.angle_alpha   90.00
_cell.angle_beta   90.00
_cell.angle_gamma   90.00
#
_symmetry.space_group_name_H-M   'P 1'
#
loop_
_entity.id
_entity.type
_entity.pdbx_description
1 polymer ?
#
loop_
_entity_poly.entity_id
_entity_poly.type
_entity_poly.pdbx_seq_one_letter_code
_entity_poly.pdbx_strand_id
1 'polypeptide(L)'
;MENFRKVKTSEEDSPLPFVGLPSDVVEMKVKEGSKIRNLMGFAVSRMELEATRQIVFSGCGRAVTKTITCVEILKRKLGGLHQVTKVQYKAVLEVWENQEEGSTERLTAHKNVPSVCILLSKDPLDPHQMGYQPPEPPGVLWRAEEGPSQEDRSSASPKPVKRSERARERRALSGGDS
;
A
#
# COMPACT_ATOMS: atom_id res chain seq x y z
N MET A 1 26.50 22.40 1.27
CA MET A 1 25.43 22.56 2.29
C MET A 1 25.60 21.48 3.34
N GLU A 2 26.69 21.52 4.11
CA GLU A 2 27.08 20.42 5.00
C GLU A 2 26.49 20.56 6.42
N ASN A 3 25.96 21.74 6.77
CA ASN A 3 25.51 22.05 8.13
C ASN A 3 23.98 22.09 8.32
N PHE A 4 23.17 21.81 7.29
CA PHE A 4 21.71 21.87 7.39
C PHE A 4 21.06 20.48 7.55
N ARG A 5 20.19 20.32 8.54
CA ARG A 5 19.39 19.10 8.74
C ARG A 5 17.90 19.38 8.56
N LYS A 6 17.20 18.46 7.91
CA LYS A 6 15.74 18.49 7.81
C LYS A 6 15.11 18.20 9.17
N VAL A 7 14.33 19.15 9.67
CA VAL A 7 13.67 19.06 10.99
C VAL A 7 12.16 18.91 10.90
N LYS A 8 11.54 19.40 9.81
CA LYS A 8 10.09 19.30 9.61
C LYS A 8 9.74 19.13 8.15
N THR A 9 8.71 18.34 7.90
CA THR A 9 8.06 18.22 6.59
C THR A 9 6.57 18.41 6.80
N SER A 10 5.96 19.33 6.06
CA SER A 10 4.50 19.54 6.07
C SER A 10 3.94 19.51 4.66
N GLU A 11 2.86 18.76 4.49
CA GLU A 11 2.10 18.72 3.25
C GLU A 11 1.11 19.89 3.21
N GLU A 12 1.02 20.55 2.06
CA GLU A 12 0.00 21.56 1.84
C GLU A 12 -1.35 20.88 1.54
N ASP A 13 -2.42 21.34 2.19
CA ASP A 13 -3.77 20.84 1.90
C ASP A 13 -4.20 21.32 0.52
N SER A 14 -4.62 20.38 -0.33
CA SER A 14 -5.12 20.64 -1.67
C SER A 14 -6.52 20.05 -1.80
N PRO A 15 -7.43 20.67 -2.56
CA PRO A 15 -8.73 20.08 -2.84
C PRO A 15 -8.57 18.74 -3.57
N LEU A 16 -9.60 17.90 -3.46
CA LEU A 16 -9.67 16.66 -4.22
C LEU A 16 -9.82 16.96 -5.71
N PRO A 17 -9.10 16.25 -6.60
CA PRO A 17 -9.13 16.53 -8.04
C PRO A 17 -10.36 15.97 -8.74
N PHE A 18 -11.49 15.76 -8.05
CA PHE A 18 -12.71 15.18 -8.61
C PHE A 18 -13.82 16.22 -8.62
N VAL A 19 -14.58 16.28 -9.71
CA VAL A 19 -15.72 17.18 -9.86
C VAL A 19 -16.99 16.49 -9.40
N GLY A 20 -17.94 17.25 -8.83
CA GLY A 20 -19.26 16.73 -8.47
C GLY A 20 -19.27 15.69 -7.35
N LEU A 21 -18.25 15.67 -6.48
CA LEU A 21 -18.31 14.81 -5.29
C LEU A 21 -19.39 15.28 -4.31
N PRO A 22 -20.11 14.34 -3.66
CA PRO A 22 -20.98 14.67 -2.53
C PRO A 22 -20.21 15.39 -1.42
N SER A 23 -20.88 16.31 -0.70
CA SER A 23 -20.27 17.05 0.41
C SER A 23 -19.83 16.17 1.58
N ASP A 24 -20.43 14.99 1.72
CA ASP A 24 -20.17 14.01 2.77
C ASP A 24 -19.27 12.85 2.31
N VAL A 25 -18.63 12.99 1.13
CA VAL A 25 -17.71 11.98 0.61
C VAL A 25 -16.59 11.73 1.62
N VAL A 26 -16.31 10.45 1.83
CA VAL A 26 -15.25 10.03 2.76
C VAL A 26 -13.91 10.11 2.05
N GLU A 27 -13.00 10.96 2.55
CA GLU A 27 -11.61 11.00 2.12
C GLU A 27 -10.69 10.23 3.09
N MET A 28 -10.12 9.14 2.61
CA MET A 28 -9.10 8.34 3.27
C MET A 28 -7.70 8.86 2.92
N LYS A 29 -7.17 9.76 3.76
CA LYS A 29 -5.78 10.25 3.64
C LYS A 29 -4.78 9.20 4.13
N VAL A 30 -4.12 8.52 3.20
CA VAL A 30 -3.11 7.49 3.47
C VAL A 30 -1.74 8.13 3.66
N LYS A 31 -1.11 7.84 4.79
CA LYS A 31 0.24 8.31 5.16
C LYS A 31 1.19 7.13 5.31
N GLU A 32 2.48 7.43 5.38
CA GLU A 32 3.51 6.41 5.63
C GLU A 32 3.31 5.68 6.96
N GLY A 33 2.80 6.36 7.99
CA GLY A 33 2.47 5.74 9.28
C GLY A 33 1.15 4.96 9.30
N SER A 34 0.28 5.13 8.30
CA SER A 34 -1.06 4.53 8.32
C SER A 34 -1.00 3.00 8.35
N LYS A 35 -1.82 2.40 9.20
CA LYS A 35 -1.95 0.93 9.31
C LYS A 35 -3.08 0.47 8.38
N ILE A 36 -2.73 -0.33 7.38
CA ILE A 36 -3.68 -0.82 6.35
C ILE A 36 -4.90 -1.47 7.01
N ARG A 37 -4.70 -2.32 8.02
CA ARG A 37 -5.80 -2.98 8.75
C ARG A 37 -6.85 -1.99 9.29
N ASN A 38 -6.39 -0.88 9.87
CA ASN A 38 -7.30 0.12 10.45
C ASN A 38 -8.04 0.89 9.35
N LEU A 39 -7.32 1.30 8.29
CA LEU A 39 -7.93 1.98 7.13
C LEU A 39 -9.00 1.10 6.48
N MET A 40 -8.70 -0.19 6.29
CA MET A 40 -9.63 -1.14 5.68
C MET A 40 -10.81 -1.47 6.57
N GLY A 41 -10.61 -1.62 7.90
CA GLY A 41 -11.72 -1.83 8.83
C GLY A 41 -12.75 -0.71 8.73
N PHE A 42 -12.30 0.54 8.68
CA PHE A 42 -13.19 1.69 8.49
C PHE A 42 -13.78 1.75 7.08
N ALA A 43 -12.95 1.67 6.03
CA ALA A 43 -13.40 1.85 4.65
C ALA A 43 -14.41 0.79 4.20
N VAL A 44 -14.20 -0.48 4.58
CA VAL A 44 -15.12 -1.58 4.28
C VAL A 44 -16.45 -1.33 4.99
N SER A 45 -16.44 -1.16 6.31
CA SER A 45 -17.65 -0.92 7.10
C SER A 45 -18.44 0.30 6.58
N ARG A 46 -17.73 1.34 6.16
CA ARG A 46 -18.36 2.56 5.65
C ARG A 46 -18.98 2.35 4.27
N MET A 47 -18.27 1.69 3.35
CA MET A 47 -18.76 1.39 2.00
C MET A 47 -19.81 0.28 1.98
N GLU A 48 -19.96 -0.55 3.02
CA GLU A 48 -21.07 -1.49 3.14
C GLU A 48 -22.41 -0.78 3.40
N LEU A 49 -22.39 0.44 3.94
CA LEU A 49 -23.61 1.23 4.12
C LEU A 49 -24.20 1.63 2.76
N GLU A 50 -25.50 1.45 2.57
CA GLU A 50 -26.18 1.79 1.32
C GLU A 50 -26.08 3.28 0.97
N ALA A 51 -26.10 4.14 1.99
CA ALA A 51 -25.94 5.58 1.85
C ALA A 51 -24.54 5.99 1.35
N THR A 52 -23.50 5.16 1.57
CA THR A 52 -22.17 5.46 1.04
C THR A 52 -22.04 4.91 -0.36
N ARG A 53 -22.08 5.81 -1.33
CA ARG A 53 -21.91 5.48 -2.75
C ARG A 53 -20.45 5.58 -3.21
N GLN A 54 -19.68 6.47 -2.57
CA GLN A 54 -18.34 6.85 -3.01
C GLN A 54 -17.36 6.99 -1.84
N ILE A 55 -16.10 6.68 -2.10
CA ILE A 55 -14.98 6.90 -1.18
C ILE A 55 -13.73 7.30 -1.98
N VAL A 56 -12.92 8.20 -1.43
CA VAL A 56 -11.68 8.65 -2.05
C VAL A 56 -10.50 8.24 -1.21
N PHE A 57 -9.46 7.70 -1.84
CA PHE A 57 -8.15 7.46 -1.22
C PHE A 57 -7.12 8.43 -1.79
N SER A 58 -6.39 9.11 -0.91
CA SER A 58 -5.32 10.03 -1.32
C SER A 58 -4.02 9.69 -0.60
N GLY A 59 -2.90 9.83 -1.31
CA GLY A 59 -1.58 9.66 -0.71
C GLY A 59 -0.49 10.24 -1.59
N CYS A 60 0.64 10.58 -0.98
CA CYS A 60 1.78 11.19 -1.67
C CYS A 60 3.12 10.61 -1.19
N GLY A 61 4.13 10.76 -2.04
CA GLY A 61 5.49 10.29 -1.79
C GLY A 61 5.51 8.81 -1.41
N ARG A 62 6.07 8.50 -0.24
CA ARG A 62 6.19 7.12 0.26
C ARG A 62 4.85 6.43 0.55
N ALA A 63 3.74 7.18 0.60
CA ALA A 63 2.42 6.61 0.82
C ALA A 63 1.70 6.18 -0.47
N VAL A 64 2.20 6.52 -1.66
CA VAL A 64 1.52 6.24 -2.95
C VAL A 64 1.25 4.74 -3.11
N THR A 65 2.27 3.89 -2.99
CA THR A 65 2.11 2.43 -3.12
C THR A 65 1.10 1.88 -2.13
N LYS A 66 1.14 2.35 -0.87
CA LYS A 66 0.19 1.94 0.16
C LYS A 66 -1.25 2.36 -0.17
N THR A 67 -1.42 3.54 -0.75
CA THR A 67 -2.73 4.07 -1.19
C THR A 67 -3.34 3.14 -2.23
N ILE A 68 -2.54 2.75 -3.22
CA ILE A 68 -2.95 1.79 -4.25
C ILE A 68 -3.28 0.43 -3.60
N THR A 69 -2.43 -0.08 -2.70
CA THR A 69 -2.70 -1.33 -1.97
C THR A 69 -4.04 -1.29 -1.22
N CYS A 70 -4.38 -0.18 -0.55
CA CYS A 70 -5.66 -0.01 0.13
C CYS A 70 -6.85 -0.08 -0.83
N VAL A 71 -6.76 0.61 -1.98
CA VAL A 71 -7.79 0.57 -3.04
C VAL A 71 -7.99 -0.85 -3.56
N GLU A 72 -6.90 -1.55 -3.87
CA GLU A 72 -6.96 -2.90 -4.40
C GLU A 72 -7.55 -3.91 -3.38
N ILE A 73 -7.25 -3.75 -2.09
CA ILE A 73 -7.86 -4.57 -1.03
C ILE A 73 -9.37 -4.30 -0.96
N LEU A 74 -9.78 -3.02 -1.03
CA LEU A 74 -11.19 -2.65 -0.91
C LEU A 74 -12.01 -3.18 -2.10
N LYS A 75 -11.49 -3.05 -3.33
CA LYS A 75 -12.12 -3.62 -4.54
C LYS A 75 -12.30 -5.13 -4.43
N ARG A 76 -11.28 -5.87 -3.96
CA ARG A 76 -11.39 -7.33 -3.75
C ARG A 76 -12.43 -7.72 -2.71
N LYS A 77 -12.65 -6.88 -1.69
CA LYS A 77 -13.61 -7.16 -0.61
C LYS A 77 -15.05 -6.90 -1.01
N LEU A 78 -15.30 -5.86 -1.80
CA LEU A 78 -16.66 -5.42 -2.12
C LEU A 78 -17.11 -5.79 -3.53
N GLY A 79 -16.18 -5.92 -4.48
CA GLY A 79 -16.50 -6.10 -5.90
C GLY A 79 -17.28 -4.92 -6.49
N GLY A 80 -17.50 -4.93 -7.81
CA GLY A 80 -18.46 -4.01 -8.45
C GLY A 80 -18.13 -2.51 -8.39
N LEU A 81 -16.92 -2.11 -7.97
CA LEU A 81 -16.56 -0.70 -7.83
C LEU A 81 -15.98 -0.13 -9.12
N HIS A 82 -16.56 0.96 -9.60
CA HIS A 82 -15.97 1.82 -10.62
C HIS A 82 -14.83 2.63 -10.00
N GLN A 83 -13.75 2.83 -10.75
CA GLN A 83 -12.56 3.53 -10.26
C GLN A 83 -12.20 4.68 -11.19
N VAL A 84 -11.74 5.80 -10.61
CA VAL A 84 -11.04 6.86 -11.34
C VAL A 84 -9.77 7.23 -10.58
N THR A 85 -8.62 7.10 -11.25
CA THR A 85 -7.30 7.43 -10.69
C THR A 85 -6.77 8.72 -11.28
N LYS A 86 -6.40 9.67 -10.42
CA LYS A 86 -5.74 10.93 -10.79
C LYS A 86 -4.36 11.03 -10.14
N VAL A 87 -3.37 11.41 -10.93
CA VAL A 87 -1.99 11.61 -10.48
C VAL A 87 -1.65 13.09 -10.61
N GLN A 88 -1.04 13.66 -9.57
CA GLN A 88 -0.65 15.06 -9.53
C GLN A 88 0.59 15.25 -8.65
N TYR A 89 1.20 16.42 -8.69
CA TYR A 89 2.17 16.83 -7.68
C TYR A 89 1.45 17.53 -6.52
N LYS A 90 1.94 17.29 -5.31
CA LYS A 90 1.62 18.09 -4.12
C LYS A 90 2.85 18.86 -3.68
N ALA A 91 2.64 20.13 -3.32
CA ALA A 91 3.67 20.93 -2.68
C ALA A 91 3.89 20.44 -1.24
N VAL A 92 5.14 20.24 -0.88
CA VAL A 92 5.59 19.87 0.45
C VAL A 92 6.64 20.88 0.88
N LEU A 93 6.44 21.42 2.08
CA LEU A 93 7.37 22.33 2.71
C LEU A 93 8.32 21.53 3.58
N GLU A 94 9.62 21.65 3.30
CA GLU A 94 10.67 21.12 4.15
C GLU A 94 11.39 22.25 4.86
N VAL A 95 11.42 22.15 6.19
CA VAL A 95 12.16 23.07 7.05
C VAL A 95 13.51 22.44 7.37
N TRP A 96 14.55 23.23 7.16
CA TRP A 96 15.93 22.87 7.41
C TRP A 96 16.52 23.86 8.40
N GLU A 97 17.23 23.35 9.42
CA GLU A 97 17.90 24.16 10.44
C GLU A 97 19.41 23.93 10.34
N ASN A 98 20.16 25.02 10.53
CA ASN A 98 21.63 24.98 10.61
C ASN A 98 22.03 24.36 11.96
N GLN A 99 23.00 23.43 11.93
CA GLN A 99 23.48 22.68 13.09
C GLN A 99 24.71 23.30 13.78
N GLU A 100 25.23 24.43 13.27
CA GLU A 100 26.34 25.13 13.94
C GLU A 100 25.91 25.70 15.30
N GLU A 101 26.77 25.54 16.32
CA GLU A 101 26.51 26.04 17.67
C GLU A 101 26.24 27.56 17.66
N GLY A 102 25.04 27.94 18.10
CA GLY A 102 24.60 29.35 18.16
C GLY A 102 23.87 29.86 16.92
N SER A 103 23.76 29.08 15.84
CA SER A 103 23.01 29.47 14.65
C SER A 103 21.49 29.30 14.86
N THR A 104 20.70 30.32 14.47
CA THR A 104 19.22 30.27 14.39
C THR A 104 18.75 30.28 12.94
N GLU A 105 19.65 29.99 12.00
CA GLU A 105 19.33 30.02 10.58
C GLU A 105 18.37 28.89 10.20
N ARG A 106 17.28 29.27 9.55
CA ARG A 106 16.23 28.35 9.10
C ARG A 106 15.91 28.59 7.64
N LEU A 107 16.00 27.53 6.84
CA LEU A 107 15.65 27.52 5.43
C LEU A 107 14.35 26.76 5.22
N THR A 108 13.47 27.27 4.36
CA THR A 108 12.28 26.56 3.90
C THR A 108 12.41 26.25 2.42
N ALA A 109 12.34 24.97 2.06
CA ALA A 109 12.39 24.49 0.69
C ALA A 109 11.02 23.95 0.26
N HIS A 110 10.56 24.36 -0.91
CA HIS A 110 9.34 23.84 -1.53
C HIS A 110 9.72 22.68 -2.44
N LYS A 111 9.09 21.53 -2.25
CA LYS A 111 9.30 20.34 -3.07
C LYS A 111 7.98 19.83 -3.63
N ASN A 112 8.00 19.45 -4.91
CA ASN A 112 6.90 18.77 -5.54
C ASN A 112 7.05 17.26 -5.31
N VAL A 113 6.05 16.67 -4.66
CA VAL A 113 6.02 15.25 -4.35
C VAL A 113 4.90 14.59 -5.15
N PRO A 114 5.14 13.46 -5.85
CA PRO A 114 4.10 12.77 -6.59
C PRO A 114 3.00 12.29 -5.64
N SER A 115 1.75 12.44 -6.08
CA SER A 115 0.55 12.09 -5.34
C SER A 115 -0.45 11.37 -6.24
N VAL A 116 -1.17 10.43 -5.65
CA VAL A 116 -2.28 9.73 -6.27
C VAL A 116 -3.56 10.00 -5.47
N CYS A 117 -4.64 10.27 -6.18
CA CYS A 117 -6.00 10.34 -5.65
C CYS A 117 -6.86 9.35 -6.44
N ILE A 118 -7.56 8.45 -5.75
CA ILE A 118 -8.34 7.39 -6.36
C ILE A 118 -9.76 7.45 -5.80
N LEU A 119 -10.73 7.67 -6.68
CA LEU A 119 -12.16 7.59 -6.38
C LEU A 119 -12.62 6.16 -6.65
N LEU A 120 -13.36 5.59 -5.71
CA LEU A 120 -14.12 4.36 -5.88
C LEU A 120 -15.62 4.67 -5.74
N SER A 121 -16.43 4.16 -6.65
CA SER A 121 -17.88 4.41 -6.71
C SER A 121 -18.64 3.10 -6.93
N LYS A 122 -19.75 2.92 -6.21
CA LYS A 122 -20.75 1.88 -6.50
C LYS A 122 -21.57 2.20 -7.76
N ASP A 123 -21.74 3.49 -8.03
CA ASP A 123 -22.51 3.97 -9.16
C ASP A 123 -21.60 4.15 -10.40
N PRO A 124 -22.12 3.93 -11.62
CA PRO A 124 -21.34 4.12 -12.83
C PRO A 124 -20.72 5.51 -12.93
N LEU A 125 -19.47 5.54 -13.36
CA LEU A 125 -18.74 6.77 -13.68
C LEU A 125 -18.60 6.89 -15.20
N ASP A 126 -18.28 8.10 -15.69
CA ASP A 126 -18.02 8.32 -17.12
C ASP A 126 -16.89 7.39 -17.59
N PRO A 127 -17.16 6.46 -18.54
CA PRO A 127 -16.15 5.54 -19.03
C PRO A 127 -15.11 6.18 -19.95
N HIS A 128 -15.37 7.40 -20.44
CA HIS A 128 -14.47 8.12 -21.34
C HIS A 128 -13.52 9.07 -20.61
N GLN A 129 -13.72 9.31 -19.31
CA GLN A 129 -12.84 10.17 -18.54
C GLN A 129 -11.46 9.51 -18.33
N MET A 130 -10.41 10.31 -18.33
CA MET A 130 -9.05 9.83 -18.08
C MET A 130 -8.93 9.20 -16.69
N GLY A 131 -8.22 8.06 -16.64
CA GLY A 131 -7.97 7.33 -15.39
C GLY A 131 -9.14 6.46 -14.94
N TYR A 132 -10.23 6.37 -15.71
CA TYR A 132 -11.32 5.44 -15.45
C TYR A 132 -10.88 3.98 -15.60
N GLN A 133 -11.38 3.14 -14.70
CA GLN A 133 -11.29 1.69 -14.77
C GLN A 133 -12.64 1.08 -14.39
N PRO A 134 -13.19 0.16 -15.21
CA PRO A 134 -14.46 -0.51 -14.92
C PRO A 134 -14.31 -1.50 -13.75
N PRO A 135 -15.45 -1.91 -13.12
CA PRO A 135 -15.45 -2.95 -12.11
C PRO A 135 -14.84 -4.27 -12.60
N GLU A 136 -14.17 -4.97 -11.71
CA GLU A 136 -13.63 -6.30 -12.01
C GLU A 136 -14.78 -7.32 -12.16
N PRO A 137 -14.71 -8.25 -13.13
CA PRO A 137 -15.73 -9.28 -13.30
C PRO A 137 -15.82 -10.17 -12.05
N PRO A 138 -17.04 -10.59 -11.65
CA PRO A 138 -17.20 -11.60 -10.61
C PRO A 138 -16.44 -12.88 -11.00
N GLY A 139 -15.51 -13.33 -10.16
CA GLY A 139 -14.78 -14.58 -10.38
C GLY A 139 -13.36 -14.47 -10.92
N VAL A 140 -12.81 -13.27 -11.16
CA VAL A 140 -11.34 -13.06 -11.30
C VAL A 140 -10.67 -12.96 -9.92
N LEU A 141 -11.32 -13.50 -8.89
CA LEU A 141 -10.62 -13.89 -7.68
C LEU A 141 -9.78 -15.09 -8.10
N TRP A 142 -8.46 -14.97 -8.04
CA TRP A 142 -7.57 -16.13 -8.13
C TRP A 142 -8.24 -17.25 -7.36
N ARG A 143 -8.64 -18.31 -8.06
CA ARG A 143 -9.06 -19.55 -7.43
C ARG A 143 -7.89 -19.86 -6.51
N ALA A 144 -8.04 -19.56 -5.23
CA ALA A 144 -7.16 -20.11 -4.24
C ALA A 144 -7.35 -21.60 -4.49
N GLU A 145 -6.33 -22.25 -5.05
CA GLU A 145 -6.29 -23.69 -5.12
C GLU A 145 -6.62 -24.15 -3.70
N GLU A 146 -7.85 -24.62 -3.50
CA GLU A 146 -8.25 -25.31 -2.29
C GLU A 146 -7.35 -26.53 -2.29
N GLY A 147 -6.21 -26.42 -1.60
CA GLY A 147 -5.34 -27.56 -1.36
C GLY A 147 -6.22 -28.66 -0.76
N PRO A 148 -6.14 -29.90 -1.27
CA PRO A 148 -7.05 -30.94 -0.86
C PRO A 148 -6.93 -31.14 0.65
N SER A 149 -8.06 -30.98 1.33
CA SER A 149 -8.30 -31.32 2.72
C SER A 149 -7.83 -32.75 2.99
N GLN A 150 -6.70 -32.91 3.67
CA GLN A 150 -6.30 -34.19 4.25
C GLN A 150 -6.99 -34.34 5.61
N GLU A 151 -8.19 -34.93 5.59
CA GLU A 151 -8.70 -35.65 6.74
C GLU A 151 -8.55 -37.17 6.52
N ASP A 152 -7.75 -37.74 7.42
CA ASP A 152 -7.84 -39.07 8.00
C ASP A 152 -7.69 -40.31 7.09
N ARG A 153 -6.46 -40.84 7.05
CA ARG A 153 -6.21 -42.28 6.95
C ARG A 153 -5.09 -42.70 7.89
N SER A 154 -5.50 -43.06 9.10
CA SER A 154 -4.73 -43.90 10.01
C SER A 154 -4.61 -45.34 9.49
N SER A 155 -3.51 -45.99 9.89
CA SER A 155 -3.16 -47.42 9.78
C SER A 155 -2.41 -47.90 8.52
N ALA A 156 -1.09 -48.07 8.67
CA ALA A 156 -0.38 -49.37 8.57
C ALA A 156 1.09 -49.15 8.18
N SER A 157 1.99 -49.30 9.16
CA SER A 157 3.44 -49.28 8.96
C SER A 157 3.93 -50.56 8.26
N PRO A 158 4.98 -50.46 7.44
CA PRO A 158 6.01 -51.48 7.46
C PRO A 158 7.42 -50.87 7.61
N LYS A 159 8.19 -51.37 8.58
CA LYS A 159 9.67 -51.23 8.64
C LYS A 159 10.27 -52.08 7.50
N PRO A 160 11.47 -51.80 6.92
CA PRO A 160 12.71 -52.09 7.66
C PRO A 160 14.05 -51.42 7.24
N VAL A 161 15.06 -51.70 8.09
CA VAL A 161 16.54 -51.79 7.90
C VAL A 161 17.45 -50.55 7.98
N LYS A 162 18.41 -50.66 8.91
CA LYS A 162 19.58 -49.82 9.21
C LYS A 162 20.61 -49.79 8.06
N ARG A 163 21.25 -48.65 7.80
CA ARG A 163 22.63 -48.64 7.26
C ARG A 163 23.46 -47.49 7.81
N SER A 164 24.52 -47.93 8.48
CA SER A 164 25.65 -47.27 9.16
C SER A 164 26.20 -45.95 8.59
N GLU A 165 26.61 -45.11 9.54
CA GLU A 165 27.64 -44.06 9.43
C GLU A 165 28.87 -44.51 8.63
N ARG A 166 29.33 -43.65 7.73
CA ARG A 166 30.74 -43.55 7.28
C ARG A 166 30.96 -42.24 6.52
N ALA A 167 32.17 -41.72 6.67
CA ALA A 167 32.74 -40.56 5.97
C ALA A 167 32.48 -39.17 6.59
N ARG A 168 32.87 -39.03 7.86
CA ARG A 168 33.75 -37.90 8.21
C ARG A 168 35.09 -38.14 7.50
N GLU A 169 35.74 -37.05 7.08
CA GLU A 169 37.15 -36.96 6.66
C GLU A 169 37.43 -37.14 5.15
N ARG A 170 37.47 -36.00 4.44
CA ARG A 170 38.54 -35.60 3.49
C ARG A 170 38.15 -34.29 2.79
N ARG A 171 38.41 -33.15 3.44
CA ARG A 171 38.66 -31.86 2.78
C ARG A 171 39.33 -30.89 3.76
N ALA A 172 40.49 -31.30 4.27
CA ALA A 172 41.59 -30.36 4.50
C ALA A 172 42.54 -30.57 3.31
N LEU A 173 42.95 -29.49 2.65
CA LEU A 173 44.17 -29.29 1.84
C LEU A 173 43.91 -28.19 0.81
N SER A 174 43.92 -26.93 1.26
CA SER A 174 44.64 -25.82 0.61
C SER A 174 44.27 -24.49 1.28
N GLY A 175 45.19 -23.93 2.06
CA GLY A 175 45.04 -22.64 2.70
C GLY A 175 46.10 -22.42 3.76
N GLY A 176 47.30 -22.03 3.34
CA GLY A 176 48.41 -21.71 4.22
C GLY A 176 49.62 -21.15 3.46
N ASP A 177 49.73 -19.82 3.50
CA ASP A 177 50.94 -18.98 3.47
C ASP A 177 51.67 -18.66 2.16
N SER A 178 51.59 -17.38 1.78
CA SER A 178 52.68 -16.50 1.32
C SER A 178 52.22 -15.04 1.38
#